data_AF-A0A2E6YQJ2-F1
#
_entry.id   AF-A0A2E6YQJ2-F1
#
_cell.length_a   1.000
_cell.length_b   1.000
_cell.length_c   1.000
_cell.angle_alpha   90.00
_cell.angle_beta   90.00
_cell.angle_gamma   90.00
#
_symmetry.space_group_name_H-M   'P 1'
#
loop_
_entity.id
_entity.type
_entity.pdbx_description
1 polymer ?
#
loop_
_entity_poly.entity_id
_entity_poly.type
_entity_poly.pdbx_seq_one_letter_code
_entity_poly.pdbx_strand_id
1 'polypeptide(L)'
;MTSRRKLWLGSIVLYALFFSWYTDFGGPLTETEIQAYIAKTENRDLGGDPSARGALLEFLRNDTGGQFLMFNAVDLAKNPPPMEGAPPDADGQTLIDLYMEHMIPELLSRASHPVVVGKSVADSLDLLGIEGADAWSDGAIMRYRSRRTLVDIISNPEFYARHYFKLAGLEKTIAYPIEPRIYLGDLRLLLGLFMLAITALLDARLAHREAR
;
A
#
# COMPACT_ATOMS: atom_id res chain seq x y z
N MET A 1 -20.98 -7.85 -35.37
CA MET A 1 -20.61 -8.55 -34.12
C MET A 1 -21.86 -8.70 -33.25
N THR A 2 -22.18 -9.90 -32.77
CA THR A 2 -23.39 -10.16 -31.96
C THR A 2 -23.34 -9.42 -30.62
N SER A 3 -24.50 -9.15 -30.00
CA SER A 3 -24.58 -8.48 -28.69
C SER A 3 -23.80 -9.23 -27.60
N ARG A 4 -23.84 -10.57 -27.64
CA ARG A 4 -23.05 -11.44 -26.75
C ARG A 4 -21.54 -11.27 -26.94
N ARG A 5 -21.04 -11.23 -28.19
CA ARG A 5 -19.62 -10.96 -28.47
C ARG A 5 -19.19 -9.57 -27.99
N LYS A 6 -20.05 -8.54 -28.13
CA LYS A 6 -19.78 -7.19 -27.61
C LYS A 6 -19.67 -7.18 -26.09
N LEU A 7 -20.54 -7.89 -25.39
CA LEU A 7 -20.51 -8.03 -23.94
C LEU A 7 -19.16 -8.62 -23.46
N TRP A 8 -18.79 -9.80 -23.99
CA TRP A 8 -17.52 -10.45 -23.62
C TRP A 8 -16.31 -9.60 -23.97
N LEU A 9 -16.26 -9.02 -25.17
CA LEU A 9 -15.16 -8.15 -25.56
C LEU A 9 -15.06 -6.93 -24.64
N GLY A 10 -16.19 -6.29 -24.31
CA GLY A 10 -16.22 -5.16 -23.39
C GLY A 10 -15.66 -5.52 -22.02
N SER A 11 -16.05 -6.67 -21.47
CA SER A 11 -15.54 -7.16 -20.19
C SER A 11 -14.04 -7.45 -20.23
N ILE A 12 -13.56 -8.09 -21.30
CA ILE A 12 -12.11 -8.36 -21.48
C ILE A 12 -11.32 -7.06 -21.57
N VAL A 13 -11.80 -6.09 -22.36
CA VAL A 13 -11.14 -4.78 -22.51
C VAL A 13 -11.09 -4.03 -21.18
N LEU A 14 -12.20 -3.96 -20.46
CA LEU A 14 -12.25 -3.30 -19.15
C LEU A 14 -11.32 -3.97 -18.13
N TYR A 15 -11.29 -5.31 -18.09
CA TYR A 15 -10.38 -6.04 -17.22
C TYR A 15 -8.92 -5.81 -17.60
N ALA A 16 -8.60 -5.82 -18.90
CA ALA A 16 -7.24 -5.58 -19.39
C ALA A 16 -6.75 -4.16 -19.05
N LEU A 17 -7.61 -3.14 -19.14
CA LEU A 17 -7.30 -1.78 -18.71
C LEU A 17 -6.99 -1.72 -17.21
N PHE A 18 -7.84 -2.33 -16.39
CA PHE A 18 -7.59 -2.43 -14.95
C PHE A 18 -6.29 -3.17 -14.63
N PHE A 19 -6.10 -4.36 -15.22
CA PHE A 19 -4.91 -5.19 -14.99
C PHE A 19 -3.63 -4.45 -15.36
N SER A 20 -3.68 -3.67 -16.44
CA SER A 20 -2.52 -2.91 -16.93
C SER A 20 -2.18 -1.71 -16.04
N TRP A 21 -3.19 -1.05 -15.49
CA TRP A 21 -2.99 0.02 -14.49
C TRP A 21 -2.50 -0.55 -13.15
N TYR A 22 -3.06 -1.69 -12.73
CA TYR A 22 -2.82 -2.27 -11.40
C TYR A 22 -1.51 -3.05 -11.28
N THR A 23 -1.02 -3.62 -12.38
CA THR A 23 0.25 -4.37 -12.44
C THR A 23 1.39 -3.47 -12.90
N ASP A 24 2.55 -3.53 -12.25
CA ASP A 24 3.77 -2.91 -12.79
C ASP A 24 4.42 -3.86 -13.80
N PHE A 25 4.74 -3.35 -14.99
CA PHE A 25 5.48 -4.08 -16.03
C PHE A 25 6.90 -3.54 -16.22
N GLY A 26 7.32 -2.55 -15.42
CA GLY A 26 8.65 -1.94 -15.52
C GLY A 26 9.80 -2.82 -15.06
N GLY A 27 9.52 -3.98 -14.47
CA GLY A 27 10.53 -4.88 -13.91
C GLY A 27 11.27 -4.27 -12.71
N PRO A 28 12.35 -4.95 -12.25
CA PRO A 28 13.19 -4.49 -11.17
C PRO A 28 13.72 -3.07 -11.37
N LEU A 29 13.91 -2.34 -10.27
CA LEU A 29 14.68 -1.10 -10.26
C LEU A 29 16.10 -1.30 -10.81
N THR A 30 16.50 -0.42 -11.71
CA THR A 30 17.88 -0.32 -12.21
C THR A 30 18.76 0.42 -11.21
N GLU A 31 20.07 0.18 -11.25
CA GLU A 31 21.02 0.93 -10.40
C GLU A 31 20.94 2.43 -10.67
N THR A 32 20.68 2.86 -11.91
CA THR A 32 20.48 4.29 -12.25
C THR A 32 19.27 4.89 -11.54
N GLU A 33 18.14 4.17 -11.47
CA GLU A 33 16.96 4.62 -10.73
C GLU A 33 17.24 4.72 -9.22
N ILE A 34 17.98 3.75 -8.67
CA ILE A 34 18.37 3.73 -7.25
C ILE A 34 19.31 4.90 -6.93
N GLN A 35 20.29 5.19 -7.78
CA GLN A 35 21.18 6.33 -7.60
C GLN A 35 20.44 7.67 -7.73
N ALA A 36 19.49 7.78 -8.66
CA ALA A 36 18.62 8.95 -8.76
C ALA A 36 17.76 9.16 -7.50
N TYR A 37 17.29 8.07 -6.88
CA TYR A 37 16.59 8.12 -5.60
C TYR A 37 17.48 8.60 -4.47
N ILE A 38 18.70 8.05 -4.36
CA ILE A 38 19.69 8.44 -3.36
C ILE A 38 19.97 9.95 -3.43
N ALA A 39 20.20 10.48 -4.64
CA ALA A 39 20.48 11.89 -4.84
C ALA A 39 19.30 12.79 -4.43
N LYS A 40 18.05 12.36 -4.68
CA LYS A 40 16.84 13.12 -4.30
C LYS A 40 16.58 13.14 -2.80
N THR A 41 17.14 12.19 -2.05
CA THR A 41 16.86 11.99 -0.62
C THR A 41 18.07 12.19 0.28
N GLU A 42 19.22 12.59 -0.28
CA GLU A 42 20.49 12.77 0.46
C GLU A 42 20.38 13.75 1.64
N ASN A 43 19.55 14.79 1.49
CA ASN A 43 19.33 15.81 2.53
C ASN A 43 18.00 15.67 3.28
N ARG A 44 17.29 14.54 3.12
CA ARG A 44 16.01 14.30 3.79
C ARG A 44 16.20 13.31 4.92
N ASP A 45 15.73 13.67 6.10
CA ASP A 45 15.57 12.73 7.21
C ASP A 45 14.38 11.81 6.91
N LEU A 46 14.64 10.64 6.33
CA LEU A 46 13.59 9.68 6.01
C LEU A 46 12.95 9.04 7.26
N GLY A 47 13.20 9.57 8.46
CA GLY A 47 12.51 9.22 9.70
C GLY A 47 13.08 7.97 10.35
N GLY A 48 14.41 7.80 10.34
CA GLY A 48 15.04 6.62 10.91
C GLY A 48 16.55 6.74 11.13
N ASP A 49 17.06 5.89 12.02
CA ASP A 49 18.48 5.61 12.24
C ASP A 49 19.22 5.46 10.89
N PRO A 50 20.48 5.93 10.73
CA PRO A 50 21.33 5.60 9.58
C PRO A 50 21.26 4.15 9.09
N SER A 51 21.01 3.18 9.97
CA SER A 51 20.75 1.77 9.62
C SER A 51 19.51 1.58 8.72
N ALA A 52 18.46 2.38 8.90
CA ALA A 52 17.22 2.36 8.10
C ALA A 52 17.47 2.75 6.64
N ARG A 53 18.41 3.67 6.38
CA ARG A 53 18.81 4.01 5.00
C ARG A 53 19.50 2.84 4.32
N GLY A 54 20.39 2.14 5.02
CA GLY A 54 21.05 0.93 4.51
C GLY A 54 20.05 -0.17 4.18
N ALA A 55 19.13 -0.47 5.10
CA ALA A 55 18.07 -1.44 4.90
C ALA A 55 17.15 -1.08 3.73
N LEU A 56 16.80 0.21 3.57
CA LEU A 56 16.01 0.69 2.44
C LEU A 56 16.74 0.47 1.11
N LEU A 57 18.05 0.77 1.03
CA LEU A 57 18.82 0.55 -0.19
C LEU A 57 18.95 -0.92 -0.55
N GLU A 58 19.17 -1.79 0.43
CA GLU A 58 19.15 -3.24 0.21
C GLU A 58 17.77 -3.71 -0.28
N PHE A 59 16.70 -3.19 0.34
CA PHE A 59 15.34 -3.44 -0.14
C PHE A 59 15.14 -2.96 -1.59
N LEU A 60 15.64 -1.80 -2.00
CA LEU A 60 15.50 -1.36 -3.39
C LEU A 60 16.34 -2.20 -4.36
N ARG A 61 17.52 -2.67 -3.96
CA ARG A 61 18.40 -3.50 -4.81
C ARG A 61 17.90 -4.92 -5.02
N ASN A 62 17.21 -5.48 -4.03
CA ASN A 62 16.66 -6.84 -4.13
C ASN A 62 15.34 -6.90 -4.92
N ASP A 63 15.05 -5.89 -5.76
CA ASP A 63 13.77 -5.75 -6.44
C ASP A 63 13.53 -6.89 -7.44
N THR A 64 12.38 -7.54 -7.33
CA THR A 64 11.95 -8.57 -8.27
C THR A 64 11.07 -7.99 -9.39
N GLY A 65 10.73 -6.70 -9.30
CA GLY A 65 9.81 -6.01 -10.21
C GLY A 65 8.34 -6.25 -9.88
N GLY A 66 8.05 -7.01 -8.82
CA GLY A 66 6.71 -7.34 -8.38
C GLY A 66 6.11 -6.34 -7.38
N GLN A 67 4.82 -6.55 -7.10
CA GLN A 67 4.17 -5.94 -5.94
C GLN A 67 4.74 -6.52 -4.64
N PHE A 68 4.65 -5.75 -3.55
CA PHE A 68 4.94 -6.24 -2.21
C PHE A 68 3.87 -5.76 -1.22
N LEU A 69 3.79 -6.45 -0.09
CA LEU A 69 2.92 -6.09 1.03
C LEU A 69 3.80 -5.61 2.18
N MET A 70 3.52 -4.43 2.71
CA MET A 70 4.18 -3.89 3.89
C MET A 70 3.31 -4.16 5.10
N PHE A 71 3.81 -4.99 6.01
CA PHE A 71 3.21 -5.21 7.31
C PHE A 71 3.61 -4.07 8.23
N ASN A 72 2.67 -3.58 9.02
CA ASN A 72 2.87 -2.53 9.99
C ASN A 72 2.18 -2.96 11.29
N ALA A 73 2.93 -3.00 12.39
CA ALA A 73 2.36 -2.93 13.72
C ALA A 73 2.64 -1.54 14.27
N VAL A 74 1.62 -0.91 14.83
CA VAL A 74 1.58 0.52 15.13
C VAL A 74 1.19 0.68 16.58
N ASP A 75 2.00 1.39 17.35
CA ASP A 75 1.65 1.82 18.69
C ASP A 75 1.55 3.35 18.70
N LEU A 76 0.37 3.86 19.03
CA LEU A 76 0.09 5.29 18.99
C LEU A 76 0.75 5.99 20.18
N ALA A 77 1.26 7.19 19.93
CA ALA A 77 1.78 8.04 20.99
C ALA A 77 0.68 8.33 22.01
N LYS A 78 0.97 8.06 23.30
CA LYS A 78 0.02 8.29 24.40
C LYS A 78 -0.13 9.77 24.72
N ASN A 79 0.97 10.51 24.63
CA ASN A 79 1.05 11.94 24.89
C ASN A 79 1.88 12.59 23.79
N PRO A 80 1.35 12.69 22.55
CA PRO A 80 2.09 13.33 21.46
C PRO A 80 2.37 14.80 21.78
N PRO A 81 3.49 15.37 21.29
CA PRO A 81 3.73 16.79 21.42
C PRO A 81 2.71 17.60 20.58
N PRO A 82 2.42 18.86 20.94
CA PRO A 82 1.65 19.75 20.08
C PRO A 82 2.33 19.91 18.72
N MET A 83 1.59 19.73 17.63
CA MET A 83 2.11 19.81 16.26
C MET A 83 1.47 20.95 15.48
N GLU A 84 2.29 21.70 14.74
CA GLU A 84 1.79 22.73 13.83
C GLU A 84 0.91 22.09 12.74
N GLY A 85 -0.29 22.67 12.56
CA GLY A 85 -1.30 22.15 11.63
C GLY A 85 -2.18 21.03 12.21
N ALA A 86 -1.99 20.63 13.47
CA ALA A 86 -2.91 19.76 14.20
C ALA A 86 -3.77 20.56 15.21
N PRO A 87 -4.94 20.02 15.63
CA PRO A 87 -5.68 20.55 16.77
C PRO A 87 -4.82 20.66 18.05
N PRO A 88 -5.09 21.63 18.94
CA PRO A 88 -4.30 21.85 20.17
C PRO A 88 -4.20 20.64 21.12
N ASP A 89 -5.16 19.74 21.06
CA ASP A 89 -5.33 18.53 21.88
C ASP A 89 -5.29 17.23 21.04
N ALA A 90 -4.65 17.28 19.86
CA ALA A 90 -4.54 16.13 18.97
C ALA A 90 -3.85 14.94 19.66
N ASP A 91 -4.54 13.81 19.70
CA ASP A 91 -3.98 12.53 20.15
C ASP A 91 -3.19 11.83 19.04
N GLY A 92 -2.54 10.71 19.37
CA GLY A 92 -1.73 9.97 18.41
C GLY A 92 -2.52 9.53 17.17
N GLN A 93 -3.79 9.16 17.33
CA GLN A 93 -4.67 8.79 16.21
C GLN A 93 -4.92 9.99 15.30
N THR A 94 -5.24 11.15 15.86
CA THR A 94 -5.48 12.39 15.11
C THR A 94 -4.28 12.74 14.23
N LEU A 95 -3.05 12.62 14.77
CA LEU A 95 -1.83 12.88 14.00
C LEU A 95 -1.65 11.85 12.87
N ILE A 96 -1.93 10.57 13.12
CA ILE A 96 -1.88 9.54 12.07
C ILE A 96 -2.95 9.78 11.00
N ASP A 97 -4.14 10.24 11.36
CA ASP A 97 -5.20 10.55 10.40
C ASP A 97 -4.80 11.72 9.49
N LEU A 98 -4.20 12.78 10.04
CA LEU A 98 -3.66 13.90 9.26
C LEU A 98 -2.56 13.46 8.27
N TYR A 99 -1.72 12.50 8.69
CA TYR A 99 -0.75 11.87 7.79
C TYR A 99 -1.44 11.04 6.70
N MET A 100 -2.43 10.23 7.05
CA MET A 100 -3.13 9.33 6.13
C MET A 100 -4.01 10.07 5.12
N GLU A 101 -4.53 11.25 5.47
CA GLU A 101 -5.27 12.14 4.54
C GLU A 101 -4.46 12.42 3.26
N HIS A 102 -3.14 12.54 3.40
CA HIS A 102 -2.23 12.79 2.28
C HIS A 102 -1.70 11.48 1.68
N MET A 103 -1.53 10.44 2.49
CA MET A 103 -0.99 9.15 2.03
C MET A 103 -1.96 8.37 1.15
N ILE A 104 -3.26 8.36 1.49
CA ILE A 104 -4.27 7.56 0.78
C ILE A 104 -4.40 7.98 -0.70
N PRO A 105 -4.49 9.28 -1.06
CA PRO A 105 -4.51 9.70 -2.47
C PRO A 105 -3.26 9.28 -3.24
N GLU A 106 -2.08 9.42 -2.63
CA GLU A 106 -0.81 9.05 -3.26
C GLU A 106 -0.70 7.55 -3.53
N LEU A 107 -1.18 6.74 -2.59
CA LEU A 107 -1.29 5.30 -2.75
C LEU A 107 -2.26 4.94 -3.88
N LEU A 108 -3.51 5.38 -3.78
CA LEU A 108 -4.59 4.96 -4.69
C LEU A 108 -4.32 5.38 -6.13
N SER A 109 -3.82 6.59 -6.36
CA SER A 109 -3.44 7.07 -7.70
C SER A 109 -2.38 6.20 -8.37
N ARG A 110 -1.54 5.52 -7.58
CA ARG A 110 -0.48 4.62 -8.04
C ARG A 110 -0.84 3.14 -7.85
N ALA A 111 -2.13 2.84 -7.80
CA ALA A 111 -2.70 1.51 -7.58
C ALA A 111 -2.26 0.81 -6.27
N SER A 112 -1.67 1.53 -5.34
CA SER A 112 -1.31 1.04 -4.01
C SER A 112 -2.46 1.29 -3.04
N HIS A 113 -2.66 0.45 -2.03
CA HIS A 113 -3.82 0.58 -1.13
C HIS A 113 -3.66 -0.25 0.15
N PRO A 114 -4.38 0.08 1.23
CA PRO A 114 -4.54 -0.83 2.36
C PRO A 114 -5.24 -2.13 1.93
N VAL A 115 -4.80 -3.24 2.51
CA VAL A 115 -5.38 -4.58 2.32
C VAL A 115 -6.10 -5.02 3.58
N VAL A 116 -5.46 -4.80 4.74
CA VAL A 116 -5.99 -5.07 6.07
C VAL A 116 -5.64 -3.89 6.95
N VAL A 117 -6.60 -3.41 7.73
CA VAL A 117 -6.40 -2.42 8.79
C VAL A 117 -7.31 -2.82 9.94
N GLY A 118 -6.82 -2.76 11.18
CA GLY A 118 -7.63 -3.04 12.35
C GLY A 118 -6.97 -2.67 13.65
N LYS A 119 -7.80 -2.41 14.66
CA LYS A 119 -7.36 -2.22 16.05
C LYS A 119 -6.87 -3.53 16.63
N SER A 120 -5.85 -3.46 17.47
CA SER A 120 -5.47 -4.62 18.27
C SER A 120 -6.61 -5.00 19.22
N VAL A 121 -6.83 -6.30 19.38
CA VAL A 121 -7.89 -6.86 20.25
C VAL A 121 -7.33 -7.51 21.51
N ALA A 122 -6.00 -7.62 21.60
CA ALA A 122 -5.26 -8.15 22.73
C ALA A 122 -3.80 -7.66 22.65
N ASP A 123 -3.05 -7.84 23.74
CA ASP A 123 -1.60 -7.76 23.71
C ASP A 123 -1.02 -8.92 22.87
N SER A 124 0.26 -8.80 22.50
CA SER A 124 0.98 -9.82 21.74
C SER A 124 0.92 -11.17 22.46
N LEU A 125 0.31 -12.16 21.80
CA LEU A 125 0.08 -13.49 22.38
C LEU A 125 1.33 -14.37 22.41
N ASP A 126 2.28 -14.12 21.51
CA ASP A 126 3.53 -14.86 21.38
C ASP A 126 4.67 -13.90 21.02
N LEU A 127 5.66 -13.80 21.91
CA LEU A 127 6.86 -12.98 21.74
C LEU A 127 8.08 -13.81 22.09
N LEU A 128 8.96 -13.96 21.10
CA LEU A 128 10.21 -14.70 21.25
C LEU A 128 11.36 -13.90 20.63
N GLY A 129 12.33 -13.50 21.46
CA GLY A 129 13.53 -12.80 21.00
C GLY A 129 13.30 -11.35 20.54
N ILE A 130 12.18 -10.73 20.90
CA ILE A 130 11.84 -9.34 20.59
C ILE A 130 11.45 -8.63 21.89
N GLU A 131 12.09 -7.51 22.19
CA GLU A 131 11.78 -6.67 23.36
C GLU A 131 10.87 -5.50 22.96
N GLY A 132 10.00 -5.07 23.88
CA GLY A 132 9.15 -3.88 23.70
C GLY A 132 8.03 -4.03 22.68
N ALA A 133 7.69 -5.26 22.27
CA ALA A 133 6.62 -5.56 21.30
C ALA A 133 5.34 -6.07 21.98
N ASP A 134 5.17 -5.85 23.28
CA ASP A 134 4.09 -6.41 24.10
C ASP A 134 2.70 -5.93 23.70
N ALA A 135 2.57 -4.65 23.39
CA ALA A 135 1.30 -4.02 23.03
C ALA A 135 1.41 -3.23 21.73
N TRP A 136 0.31 -3.22 20.98
CA TRP A 136 0.11 -2.46 19.75
C TRP A 136 -1.29 -1.83 19.77
N SER A 137 -1.41 -0.66 19.16
CA SER A 137 -2.71 0.00 18.96
C SER A 137 -3.41 -0.54 17.71
N ASP A 138 -2.68 -0.68 16.61
CA ASP A 138 -3.22 -1.01 15.30
C ASP A 138 -2.29 -1.93 14.50
N GLY A 139 -2.88 -2.70 13.59
CA GLY A 139 -2.18 -3.46 12.57
C GLY A 139 -2.64 -3.05 11.17
N ALA A 140 -1.69 -2.92 10.24
CA ALA A 140 -1.99 -2.61 8.85
C ALA A 140 -1.12 -3.39 7.86
N ILE A 141 -1.73 -3.85 6.78
CA ILE A 141 -1.06 -4.44 5.62
C ILE A 141 -1.32 -3.54 4.43
N MET A 142 -0.26 -2.94 3.89
CA MET A 142 -0.33 -2.02 2.75
C MET A 142 0.22 -2.71 1.50
N ARG A 143 -0.56 -2.75 0.43
CA ARG A 143 -0.09 -3.20 -0.88
C ARG A 143 0.55 -2.04 -1.61
N TYR A 144 1.78 -2.22 -2.06
CA TYR A 144 2.44 -1.32 -2.99
C TYR A 144 2.54 -1.98 -4.35
N ARG A 145 2.24 -1.21 -5.41
CA ARG A 145 2.30 -1.68 -6.79
C ARG A 145 3.68 -2.18 -7.18
N SER A 146 4.72 -1.49 -6.73
CA SER A 146 6.14 -1.84 -6.91
C SER A 146 7.03 -1.04 -5.95
N ARG A 147 8.32 -1.41 -5.84
CA ARG A 147 9.30 -0.65 -5.05
C ARG A 147 9.56 0.74 -5.64
N ARG A 148 9.52 0.84 -6.98
CA ARG A 148 9.49 2.12 -7.71
C ARG A 148 8.35 3.02 -7.23
N THR A 149 7.15 2.46 -7.11
CA THR A 149 5.97 3.21 -6.62
C THR A 149 6.16 3.71 -5.18
N LEU A 150 6.73 2.89 -4.28
CA LEU A 150 7.06 3.34 -2.92
C LEU A 150 8.01 4.54 -2.97
N VAL A 151 9.09 4.42 -3.75
CA VAL A 151 10.10 5.46 -3.93
C VAL A 151 9.47 6.76 -4.44
N ASP A 152 8.58 6.69 -5.43
CA ASP A 152 7.88 7.86 -5.97
C ASP A 152 7.04 8.57 -4.90
N ILE A 153 6.35 7.80 -4.05
CA ILE A 153 5.52 8.34 -2.96
C ILE A 153 6.40 9.02 -1.91
N ILE A 154 7.41 8.32 -1.37
CA ILE A 154 8.23 8.85 -0.27
C ILE A 154 9.18 9.97 -0.72
N SER A 155 9.48 10.05 -2.02
CA SER A 155 10.28 11.13 -2.60
C SER A 155 9.45 12.38 -2.93
N ASN A 156 8.11 12.30 -2.92
CA ASN A 156 7.25 13.45 -3.17
C ASN A 156 7.43 14.50 -2.05
N PRO A 157 7.90 15.73 -2.34
CA PRO A 157 8.11 16.76 -1.32
C PRO A 157 6.83 17.13 -0.56
N GLU A 158 5.68 17.18 -1.24
CA GLU A 158 4.41 17.54 -0.63
C GLU A 158 3.97 16.51 0.40
N PHE A 159 4.17 15.22 0.08
CA PHE A 159 3.93 14.13 1.00
C PHE A 159 4.92 14.13 2.17
N TYR A 160 6.21 14.27 1.86
CA TYR A 160 7.28 14.24 2.86
C TYR A 160 7.13 15.36 3.90
N ALA A 161 6.63 16.53 3.47
CA ALA A 161 6.32 17.63 4.38
C ALA A 161 5.32 17.26 5.49
N ARG A 162 4.54 16.18 5.37
CA ARG A 162 3.59 15.71 6.38
C ARG A 162 4.10 14.54 7.21
N HIS A 163 5.31 14.04 6.94
CA HIS A 163 5.89 12.89 7.63
C HIS A 163 6.07 13.13 9.13
N TYR A 164 6.22 14.39 9.55
CA TYR A 164 6.32 14.76 10.97
C TYR A 164 5.08 14.34 11.78
N PHE A 165 3.88 14.31 11.18
CA PHE A 165 2.68 13.85 11.86
C PHE A 165 2.76 12.35 12.19
N LYS A 166 3.32 11.55 11.28
CA LYS A 166 3.59 10.14 11.54
C LYS A 166 4.60 9.99 12.69
N LEU A 167 5.70 10.73 12.65
CA LEU A 167 6.73 10.62 13.69
C LEU A 167 6.20 11.02 15.08
N ALA A 168 5.37 12.06 15.15
CA ALA A 168 4.78 12.52 16.41
C ALA A 168 3.59 11.67 16.88
N GLY A 169 2.86 11.03 15.96
CA GLY A 169 1.69 10.20 16.26
C GLY A 169 2.02 8.78 16.74
N LEU A 170 3.28 8.36 16.66
CA LEU A 170 3.71 7.00 17.00
C LEU A 170 4.63 6.98 18.22
N GLU A 171 4.35 6.07 19.14
CA GLU A 171 5.28 5.68 20.21
C GLU A 171 6.36 4.75 19.65
N LYS A 172 5.91 3.73 18.89
CA LYS A 172 6.77 2.76 18.22
C LYS A 172 6.04 2.14 17.03
N THR A 173 6.81 1.61 16.08
CA THR A 173 6.26 0.84 14.97
C THR A 173 7.28 -0.17 14.47
N ILE A 174 6.79 -1.31 13.99
CA ILE A 174 7.56 -2.18 13.11
C ILE A 174 6.91 -2.14 11.74
N ALA A 175 7.75 -2.03 10.70
CA ALA A 175 7.31 -2.13 9.33
C ALA A 175 8.28 -3.00 8.52
N TYR A 176 7.78 -4.03 7.85
CA TYR A 176 8.61 -4.87 7.00
C TYR A 176 7.88 -5.33 5.73
N PRO A 177 8.57 -5.35 4.59
CA PRO A 177 8.00 -5.79 3.33
C PRO A 177 8.05 -7.31 3.18
N ILE A 178 7.04 -7.87 2.53
CA ILE A 178 7.04 -9.25 2.03
C ILE A 178 6.60 -9.30 0.57
N GLU A 179 7.13 -10.27 -0.17
CA GLU A 179 6.56 -10.70 -1.43
C GLU A 179 5.63 -11.89 -1.17
N PRO A 180 4.30 -11.73 -1.37
CA PRO A 180 3.38 -12.77 -0.98
C PRO A 180 3.45 -13.97 -1.93
N ARG A 181 3.63 -15.18 -1.38
CA ARG A 181 3.49 -16.44 -2.13
C ARG A 181 2.02 -16.81 -2.36
N ILE A 182 1.16 -16.45 -1.41
CA ILE A 182 -0.29 -16.63 -1.47
C ILE A 182 -0.93 -15.30 -1.09
N TYR A 183 -1.74 -14.74 -1.97
CA TYR A 183 -2.47 -13.49 -1.73
C TYR A 183 -3.84 -13.53 -2.40
N LEU A 184 -4.82 -14.09 -1.68
CA LEU A 184 -6.20 -14.21 -2.17
C LEU A 184 -6.94 -12.85 -2.23
N GLY A 185 -6.42 -11.84 -1.54
CA GLY A 185 -6.93 -10.46 -1.58
C GLY A 185 -6.50 -9.67 -2.81
N ASP A 186 -5.77 -10.27 -3.76
CA ASP A 186 -5.32 -9.57 -4.96
C ASP A 186 -6.52 -9.14 -5.82
N LEU A 187 -6.66 -7.83 -6.03
CA LEU A 187 -7.78 -7.26 -6.77
C LEU A 187 -7.82 -7.72 -8.23
N ARG A 188 -6.69 -8.19 -8.81
CA ARG A 188 -6.68 -8.80 -10.16
C ARG A 188 -7.47 -10.09 -10.19
N LEU A 189 -7.35 -10.91 -9.14
CA LEU A 189 -8.12 -12.14 -9.01
C LEU A 189 -9.58 -11.82 -8.68
N LEU A 190 -9.81 -11.02 -7.65
CA LEU A 190 -11.16 -10.71 -7.17
C LEU A 190 -12.00 -10.01 -8.24
N LEU A 191 -11.46 -8.98 -8.90
CA LEU A 191 -12.18 -8.28 -9.97
C LEU A 191 -12.35 -9.16 -11.20
N GLY A 192 -11.36 -9.99 -11.55
CA GLY A 192 -11.45 -10.92 -12.67
C GLY A 192 -12.60 -11.93 -12.48
N LEU A 193 -12.69 -12.54 -11.30
CA LEU A 193 -13.77 -13.46 -10.93
C LEU A 193 -15.13 -12.75 -10.89
N PHE A 194 -15.19 -11.55 -10.30
CA PHE A 194 -16.41 -10.76 -10.26
C PHE A 194 -16.91 -10.40 -11.67
N MET A 195 -16.04 -9.88 -12.52
CA MET A 195 -16.37 -9.54 -13.90
C MET A 195 -16.81 -10.77 -14.69
N LEU A 196 -16.08 -11.89 -14.57
CA LEU A 196 -16.44 -13.15 -15.21
C LEU A 196 -17.86 -13.59 -14.82
N ALA A 197 -18.18 -13.56 -13.52
CA ALA A 197 -19.50 -13.94 -13.02
C ALA A 197 -20.61 -13.03 -13.58
N ILE A 198 -20.42 -11.72 -13.55
CA ILE A 198 -21.40 -10.76 -14.09
C ILE A 198 -21.58 -10.93 -15.59
N THR A 199 -20.49 -11.06 -16.35
CA THR A 199 -20.51 -11.27 -17.80
C THR A 199 -21.24 -12.56 -18.17
N ALA A 200 -20.96 -13.66 -17.46
CA ALA A 200 -21.64 -14.93 -17.67
C ALA A 200 -23.15 -14.85 -17.38
N LEU A 201 -23.54 -14.18 -16.29
CA LEU A 201 -24.96 -13.96 -15.95
C LEU A 201 -25.70 -13.14 -17.01
N LEU A 202 -25.07 -12.08 -17.52
CA LEU A 202 -25.64 -11.24 -18.57
C LEU A 202 -25.73 -12.00 -19.91
N ASP A 203 -24.71 -12.79 -20.24
CA ASP A 203 -24.71 -13.63 -21.44
C ASP A 203 -25.84 -14.67 -21.42
N ALA A 204 -26.03 -15.35 -20.29
CA ALA A 204 -27.12 -16.32 -20.10
C ALA A 204 -28.51 -15.67 -20.28
N ARG A 205 -28.69 -14.45 -19.77
CA ARG A 205 -29.94 -13.68 -19.95
C ARG A 205 -30.19 -13.31 -21.41
N LEU A 206 -29.14 -12.92 -22.14
CA LEU A 206 -29.25 -12.61 -23.57
C LEU A 206 -29.59 -13.86 -24.39
N ALA A 207 -28.90 -14.98 -24.13
CA ALA A 207 -29.14 -16.23 -24.83
C ALA A 207 -30.60 -16.72 -24.63
N HIS A 208 -31.13 -16.62 -23.41
CA HIS A 208 -32.52 -16.99 -23.13
C HIS A 208 -33.53 -16.06 -23.81
N ARG A 209 -33.21 -14.78 -24.02
CA ARG A 209 -34.06 -13.85 -24.79
C ARG A 209 -34.02 -14.12 -26.29
N GLU A 210 -32.88 -14.52 -26.83
CA GLU A 210 -32.72 -14.90 -28.24
C GLU A 210 -33.44 -16.22 -28.58
N ALA A 211 -33.68 -17.07 -27.57
CA ALA A 211 -34.37 -18.36 -27.72
C ALA A 211 -35.90 -18.29 -27.58
N ARG A 212 -36.47 -17.14 -27.21
CA ARG A 212 -37.92 -16.88 -27.15
C ARG A 212 -38.38 -16.10 -28.38
#